data_AF-A0A6G3XPF3-F1
#
_entry.id   AF-A0A6G3XPF3-F1
#
_cell.length_a   1.000
_cell.length_b   1.000
_cell.length_c   1.000
_cell.angle_alpha   90.00
_cell.angle_beta   90.00
_cell.angle_gamma   90.00
#
_symmetry.space_group_name_H-M   'P 1'
#
loop_
_entity.id
_entity.type
_entity.pdbx_description
1 polymer ?
#
loop_
_entity_poly.entity_id
_entity_poly.type
_entity_poly.pdbx_seq_one_letter_code
_entity_poly.pdbx_strand_id
1 'polypeptide(L)' 'EPLIAPLREELAQLLPGARVTTAAGDPLTGALRIARALAAGDLRLPRHPTMLFVPREHGGGQHGGTSVRDEPRTG' A
#
# COMPACT_ATOMS: atom_id res chain seq x y z
N GLU A 1 21.13 2.86 -15.14
CA GLU A 1 19.86 2.95 -14.39
C GLU A 1 19.49 1.56 -13.85
N PRO A 2 19.73 1.28 -12.56
CA PRO A 2 19.90 -0.10 -12.05
C PRO A 2 18.65 -0.99 -12.13
N LEU A 3 17.44 -0.41 -12.06
CA LEU A 3 16.18 -1.17 -12.16
C LEU A 3 15.44 -0.96 -13.48
N ILE A 4 15.77 0.10 -14.21
CA ILE A 4 15.01 0.47 -15.40
C ILE A 4 15.54 -0.23 -16.64
N ALA A 5 16.85 -0.47 -16.74
CA ALA A 5 17.41 -1.20 -17.87
C ALA A 5 16.90 -2.66 -17.93
N PRO A 6 16.97 -3.47 -16.86
CA PRO A 6 16.42 -4.84 -16.89
C PRO A 6 14.91 -4.86 -17.15
N LEU A 7 14.17 -3.91 -16.57
CA LEU A 7 12.72 -3.80 -16.78
C LEU A 7 12.38 -3.56 -18.25
N ARG A 8 13.14 -2.72 -18.97
CA ARG A 8 12.90 -2.46 -20.39
C ARG A 8 13.17 -3.69 -21.25
N GLU A 9 14.20 -4.46 -20.93
CA GLU A 9 14.54 -5.70 -21.63
C GLU A 9 13.40 -6.72 -21.51
N GLU A 10 12.94 -6.98 -20.29
CA GLU A 10 11.81 -7.89 -20.04
C GLU A 10 10.51 -7.41 -20.69
N LEU A 11 10.21 -6.11 -20.64
CA LEU A 11 9.03 -5.55 -21.29
C LEU A 11 9.08 -5.69 -22.81
N ALA A 12 10.25 -5.55 -23.43
CA ALA A 12 10.41 -5.73 -24.88
C ALA A 12 10.13 -7.20 -25.29
N GLN A 13 10.48 -8.16 -24.45
CA GLN A 13 10.18 -9.58 -24.68
C GLN A 13 8.70 -9.91 -24.50
N LEU A 14 8.10 -9.42 -23.41
CA LEU A 14 6.71 -9.75 -23.06
C LEU A 14 5.69 -8.97 -23.88
N LEU A 15 6.03 -7.76 -24.34
CA LEU A 15 5.11 -6.83 -25.01
C LEU A 15 5.74 -6.23 -26.29
N PRO A 16 6.12 -7.05 -27.29
CA PRO A 16 6.85 -6.58 -28.48
C PRO A 16 6.07 -5.59 -29.35
N GLY A 17 4.73 -5.60 -29.26
CA GLY A 17 3.86 -4.65 -29.97
C GLY A 17 3.54 -3.37 -29.19
N ALA A 18 4.00 -3.24 -27.95
CA ALA A 18 3.70 -2.07 -27.13
C ALA A 18 4.65 -0.91 -27.45
N ARG A 19 4.09 0.30 -27.59
CA ARG A 19 4.88 1.51 -27.81
C ARG A 19 5.33 2.09 -26.46
N VAL A 20 6.63 2.23 -26.27
CA VAL A 20 7.19 2.98 -25.14
C VAL A 20 6.92 4.47 -25.34
N THR A 21 6.29 5.11 -24.35
CA THR A 21 6.01 6.55 -24.33
C THR A 21 6.67 7.21 -23.12
N THR A 22 6.91 8.51 -23.21
CA THR A 22 7.31 9.32 -22.06
C THR A 22 6.19 9.29 -21.01
N ALA A 23 6.58 9.22 -19.74
CA ALA A 23 5.63 9.33 -18.65
C ALA A 23 4.95 10.71 -18.68
N ALA A 24 3.65 10.75 -18.42
CA ALA A 24 2.85 11.98 -18.43
C ALA A 24 3.11 12.91 -17.22
N GLY A 25 4.14 12.64 -16.42
CA GLY A 25 4.51 13.41 -15.24
C GLY A 25 5.75 12.83 -14.56
N ASP A 26 6.23 13.53 -13.54
CA ASP A 26 7.35 13.08 -12.72
C ASP A 26 6.92 12.00 -11.70
N PRO A 27 7.87 11.23 -11.13
CA PRO A 27 7.58 10.20 -10.16
C PRO A 27 6.81 10.68 -8.91
N LEU A 28 7.06 11.91 -8.43
CA LEU A 28 6.38 12.47 -7.26
C LEU A 28 4.91 12.79 -7.57
N THR A 29 4.62 13.32 -8.77
CA THR A 29 3.25 13.49 -9.26
C THR A 29 2.48 12.16 -9.26
N GLY A 30 3.13 11.07 -9.70
CA GLY A 30 2.57 9.72 -9.64
C GLY A 30 2.30 9.25 -8.20
N ALA A 31 3.29 9.40 -7.32
CA ALA A 31 3.17 9.01 -5.91
C ALA A 31 2.03 9.74 -5.19
N LEU A 32 1.90 11.05 -5.39
CA LEU A 32 0.86 11.85 -4.75
C LEU A 32 -0.55 11.46 -5.23
N ARG A 33 -0.71 11.12 -6.50
CA ARG A 33 -1.99 10.61 -7.05
C ARG A 33 -2.38 9.28 -6.40
N ILE A 34 -1.43 8.36 -6.23
CA ILE A 34 -1.67 7.07 -5.56
C ILE A 34 -2.03 7.30 -4.09
N ALA A 35 -1.27 8.13 -3.37
CA ALA A 35 -1.53 8.44 -1.97
C ALA A 35 -2.92 9.04 -1.75
N ARG A 36 -3.33 9.97 -2.61
CA ARG A 36 -4.69 10.56 -2.57
C ARG A 36 -5.77 9.50 -2.79
N ALA A 37 -5.61 8.63 -3.79
CA ALA A 37 -6.57 7.57 -4.07
C ALA A 37 -6.65 6.54 -2.92
N LEU A 38 -5.53 6.20 -2.30
CA LEU A 38 -5.49 5.35 -1.11
C LEU A 38 -6.22 6.00 0.08
N ALA A 39 -5.99 7.29 0.34
CA ALA A 39 -6.62 8.03 1.43
C ALA A 39 -8.14 8.14 1.26
N ALA A 40 -8.62 8.26 0.01
CA ALA A 40 -10.04 8.32 -0.31
C ALA A 40 -10.71 6.93 -0.42
N GLY A 41 -9.94 5.83 -0.45
CA GLY A 41 -10.47 4.49 -0.74
C GLY A 41 -10.80 4.26 -2.22
N ASP A 42 -10.34 5.14 -3.11
CA ASP A 42 -10.64 5.18 -4.54
C ASP A 42 -9.53 4.57 -5.42
N LEU A 43 -8.58 3.83 -4.83
CA LEU A 43 -7.49 3.24 -5.61
C LEU A 43 -8.01 2.13 -6.53
N ARG A 44 -8.05 2.41 -7.84
CA ARG A 44 -8.56 1.50 -8.89
C ARG A 44 -7.53 0.51 -9.43
N LEU A 45 -6.34 0.43 -8.83
CA LEU A 45 -5.34 -0.54 -9.28
C LEU A 45 -5.84 -1.97 -9.01
N PRO A 46 -5.79 -2.88 -10.00
CA PRO A 46 -6.22 -4.26 -9.82
C PRO A 46 -5.40 -4.90 -8.70
N ARG A 47 -6.05 -5.57 -7.75
CA ARG A 47 -5.36 -6.37 -6.73
C ARG A 47 -4.70 -7.59 -7.37
N HIS A 48 -3.44 -7.85 -7.02
CA HIS A 48 -2.66 -8.98 -7.48
C HIS A 48 -1.98 -9.61 -6.27
N PRO A 49 -1.99 -10.95 -6.11
CA PRO A 49 -1.48 -11.61 -4.91
C PRO A 49 0.01 -11.35 -4.65
N THR A 50 0.79 -10.98 -5.67
CA THR A 50 2.22 -10.67 -5.53
C THR A 50 2.52 -9.18 -5.32
N MET A 51 1.50 -8.32 -5.24
CA MET A 51 1.76 -6.89 -5.01
C MET A 51 2.25 -6.64 -3.58
N LEU A 52 3.27 -5.79 -3.46
CA LEU A 52 3.73 -5.24 -2.20
C LEU A 52 2.59 -4.44 -1.56
N PHE A 53 2.24 -4.76 -0.32
CA PHE A 53 1.24 -4.02 0.46
C PHE A 53 1.82 -3.63 1.81
N VAL A 54 1.34 -2.50 2.35
CA VAL A 54 1.63 -2.11 3.73
C VAL A 54 0.56 -2.77 4.61
N PRO A 55 0.92 -3.71 5.49
CA PRO A 55 -0.06 -4.27 6.42
C PRO A 55 -0.58 -3.14 7.29
N ARG A 56 -1.90 -3.09 7.50
CA ARG A 56 -2.43 -2.23 8.54
C ARG A 56 -1.89 -2.75 9.87
N GLU A 57 -1.43 -1.82 10.70
CA GLU A 57 -1.22 -2.10 12.10
C GLU A 57 -2.54 -2.64 12.64
N HIS A 58 -2.56 -3.91 13.04
CA HIS A 58 -3.71 -4.45 13.75
C HIS A 58 -3.70 -3.73 15.09
N GLY A 59 -4.48 -2.65 15.21
CA GLY A 59 -4.70 -1.98 16.48
C GLY A 59 -5.08 -3.07 17.48
N GLY A 60 -4.19 -3.35 18.43
CA GLY A 60 -4.37 -4.41 19.39
C GLY A 60 -5.66 -4.18 20.15
N GLY A 61 -6.71 -4.87 19.72
CA GLY A 61 -7.97 -4.97 20.44
C GLY A 61 -7.75 -5.78 21.70
N GLN A 62 -7.16 -5.15 22.71
CA GLN A 62 -7.23 -5.59 24.10
C GLN A 62 -7.73 -4.43 24.96
N HIS A 63 -8.89 -3.89 24.60
CA HIS A 63 -9.81 -3.40 25.62
C HIS A 63 -10.53 -4.62 26.22
N GLY A 64 -9.77 -5.45 26.94
CA GLY A 64 -10.35 -6.38 27.89
C GLY A 64 -10.91 -5.58 29.04
N GLY A 65 -12.23 -5.36 29.02
CA GLY A 65 -12.95 -4.82 30.15
C GLY A 65 -12.89 -5.76 31.36
N THR A 66 -13.08 -5.18 32.54
CA THR A 66 -13.32 -5.82 33.85
C THR A 66 -12.09 -6.49 34.48
N SER A 67 -11.67 -6.18 35.70
CA SER A 67 -12.47 -5.97 36.90
C SER A 67 -11.84 -4.91 37.81
N VAL A 68 -12.60 -3.85 38.14
CA VAL A 68 -12.38 -3.08 39.36
C VAL A 68 -12.64 -4.06 40.50
N ARG A 69 -11.59 -4.45 41.20
CA ARG A 69 -11.69 -5.20 42.44
C ARG A 69 -12.27 -4.25 43.48
N ASP A 70 -13.55 -4.41 43.77
CA ASP A 70 -14.23 -3.75 44.89
C ASP A 70 -13.60 -4.30 46.18
N GLU A 71 -12.70 -3.52 46.78
CA GLU A 71 -12.08 -3.86 48.07
C GLU A 71 -13.06 -3.51 49.18
N PRO A 72 -13.40 -4.43 50.11
CA PRO A 72 -14.32 -4.13 51.19
C PRO A 72 -13.63 -3.19 52.17
N ARG A 73 -14.23 -2.01 52.34
CA ARG A 73 -13.88 -1.04 53.37
C ARG A 73 -14.09 -1.70 54.73
N THR A 74 -13.00 -2.14 55.36
CA THR A 74 -13.02 -2.60 56.75
C THR A 74 -12.79 -1.37 57.63
N GLY A 75 -13.71 -1.17 58.59
CA GLY A 75 -13.75 -0.02 59.51
C GLY A 75 -12.72 -0.04 60.62
#